data_AF-A0A7L3HVS9-F1
#
_entry.id   AF-A0A7L3HVS9-F1
#
_cell.length_a   1.000
_cell.length_b   1.000
_cell.length_c   1.000
_cell.angle_alpha   90.00
_cell.angle_beta   90.00
_cell.angle_gamma   90.00
#
_symmetry.space_group_name_H-M   'P 1'
#
loop_
_entity.id
_entity.type
_entity.pdbx_description
1 polymer ?
#
loop_
_entity_poly.entity_id
_entity_poly.type
_entity_poly.pdbx_seq_one_letter_code
_entity_poly.pdbx_strand_id
1 'polypeptide(L)'
;FFFQLPSDSFKYLGWCDIEEHGVRGNQLRCPRVREGPSEEELFFRKEEHTLKKRKQVTDTEKWEKRLQENWENCAELNLSFQDLGDLYQVENFKRILRRLIRVEKLWLVDNSLTDLSAIRLPRCRELNVNKNHFTSFKQLPKIPQIQHLSLAENNITTLSGISDFRHTPLESLILKRNPCEFQERYRQLVFSNLPNLKTLDGIPKLPEDCSPPDVRFFYKMCTIL
;
A
#
# COMPACT_ATOMS: atom_id res chain seq x y z
N PHE A 1 15.44 -31.11 19.97
CA PHE A 1 16.01 -29.92 20.61
C PHE A 1 16.06 -28.81 19.57
N PHE A 2 15.18 -27.82 19.66
CA PHE A 2 15.33 -26.59 18.88
C PHE A 2 16.42 -25.77 19.56
N PHE A 3 17.56 -25.60 18.90
CA PHE A 3 18.60 -24.69 19.38
C PHE A 3 18.12 -23.25 19.17
N GLN A 4 18.13 -22.47 20.25
CA GLN A 4 17.85 -21.05 20.19
C GLN A 4 18.95 -20.35 19.38
N LEU A 5 18.56 -19.59 18.36
CA LEU A 5 19.51 -18.86 17.55
C LEU A 5 20.04 -17.65 18.34
N PRO A 6 21.31 -17.24 18.16
CA PRO A 6 21.84 -16.02 18.77
C PRO A 6 21.02 -14.77 18.44
N SER A 7 20.29 -14.78 17.32
CA SER A 7 19.40 -13.70 16.86
C SER A 7 18.03 -13.67 17.54
N ASP A 8 17.66 -14.67 18.34
CA ASP A 8 16.29 -14.79 18.87
C ASP A 8 15.92 -13.65 19.83
N SER A 9 16.91 -13.04 20.50
CA SER A 9 16.72 -11.83 21.30
C SER A 9 16.32 -10.59 20.48
N PHE A 10 16.54 -10.61 19.16
CA PHE A 10 16.19 -9.53 18.23
C PHE A 10 14.95 -9.80 17.38
N LYS A 11 14.34 -10.99 17.52
CA LYS A 11 13.18 -11.45 16.73
C LYS A 11 12.01 -10.45 16.72
N TYR A 12 11.84 -9.69 17.81
CA TYR A 12 10.76 -8.73 17.99
C TYR A 12 11.23 -7.28 18.14
N LEU A 13 12.53 -7.02 18.02
CA LEU A 13 13.06 -5.66 18.14
C LEU A 13 12.77 -4.87 16.85
N GLY A 14 12.21 -3.68 17.03
CA GLY A 14 12.13 -2.69 15.98
C GLY A 14 13.51 -2.11 15.70
N TRP A 15 13.74 -1.62 14.49
CA TRP A 15 15.03 -1.02 14.14
C TRP A 15 15.38 0.19 15.01
N CYS A 16 14.38 0.93 15.54
CA CYS A 16 14.61 2.03 16.48
C CYS A 16 15.04 1.58 17.89
N ASP A 17 14.83 0.31 18.21
CA ASP A 17 15.07 -0.24 19.55
C ASP A 17 16.44 -0.95 19.64
N ILE A 18 17.21 -0.91 18.55
CA ILE A 18 18.59 -1.38 18.52
C ILE A 18 19.44 -0.34 19.25
N GLU A 19 20.34 -0.79 20.12
CA GLU A 19 21.22 0.12 20.86
C GLU A 19 22.37 0.61 19.94
N GLU A 20 22.89 1.81 20.22
CA GLU A 20 24.13 2.33 19.62
C GLU A 20 24.13 2.52 18.08
N HIS A 21 23.00 2.94 17.49
CA HIS A 21 22.97 3.37 16.08
C HIS A 21 22.39 4.78 15.87
N GLY A 22 22.95 5.51 14.91
CA GLY A 22 22.49 6.86 14.51
C GLY A 22 21.54 6.87 13.30
N VAL A 23 21.12 5.70 12.83
CA VAL A 23 20.27 5.57 11.63
C VAL A 23 18.89 6.15 11.90
N ARG A 24 18.40 6.96 10.98
CA ARG A 24 17.05 7.55 10.97
C ARG A 24 16.15 6.85 9.97
N GLY A 25 14.84 6.89 10.20
CA GLY A 25 13.89 6.15 9.34
C GLY A 25 13.86 6.64 7.90
N ASN A 26 14.13 7.93 7.66
CA ASN A 26 14.27 8.46 6.30
C ASN A 26 15.50 7.93 5.52
N GLN A 27 16.47 7.31 6.22
CA GLN A 27 17.63 6.67 5.59
C GLN A 27 17.36 5.20 5.25
N LEU A 28 16.28 4.62 5.80
CA LEU A 28 15.90 3.24 5.58
C LEU A 28 14.92 3.14 4.41
N ARG A 29 15.28 2.34 3.41
CA ARG A 29 14.41 2.07 2.26
C ARG A 29 13.39 0.98 2.56
N CYS A 30 13.76 -0.04 3.34
CA CYS A 30 12.92 -1.22 3.61
C CYS A 30 12.83 -1.54 5.11
N PRO A 31 12.42 -0.61 5.99
CA PRO A 31 12.37 -0.86 7.42
C PRO A 31 11.25 -1.84 7.79
N ARG A 32 11.53 -2.74 8.74
CA ARG A 32 10.48 -3.48 9.44
C ARG A 32 9.77 -2.55 10.42
N VAL A 33 8.46 -2.41 10.27
CA VAL A 33 7.61 -1.55 11.13
C VAL A 33 6.57 -2.34 11.92
N ARG A 34 6.55 -3.68 11.78
CA ARG A 34 5.70 -4.55 12.61
C ARG A 34 6.06 -4.43 14.08
N GLU A 35 5.03 -4.28 14.90
CA GLU A 35 5.11 -4.42 16.34
C GLU A 35 5.34 -5.89 16.70
N GLY A 36 6.17 -6.13 17.73
CA GLY A 36 6.32 -7.44 18.36
C GLY A 36 5.03 -7.87 19.06
N PRO A 37 4.88 -9.17 19.37
CA PRO A 37 3.71 -9.70 20.06
C PRO A 37 3.50 -9.03 21.43
N SER A 38 2.25 -9.08 21.92
CA SER A 38 1.92 -8.61 23.25
C SER A 38 2.60 -9.47 24.34
N GLU A 39 2.70 -8.94 25.55
CA GLU A 39 3.24 -9.70 26.69
C GLU A 39 2.39 -10.95 27.00
N GLU A 40 1.07 -10.83 26.88
CA GLU A 40 0.12 -11.95 27.02
C GLU A 40 0.38 -13.04 25.98
N GLU A 41 0.61 -12.67 24.72
CA GLU A 41 0.89 -13.63 23.66
C GLU A 41 2.26 -14.31 23.84
N LEU A 42 3.26 -13.58 24.33
CA LEU A 42 4.57 -14.14 24.70
C LEU A 42 4.48 -15.12 25.87
N PHE A 43 3.62 -14.82 26.85
CA PHE A 43 3.30 -15.73 27.97
C PHE A 43 2.72 -17.06 27.44
N PHE A 44 1.69 -17.01 26.58
CA PHE A 44 1.11 -18.21 25.99
C PHE A 44 2.12 -19.01 25.14
N ARG A 45 3.05 -18.33 24.47
CA ARG A 45 4.11 -18.95 23.66
C ARG A 45 5.27 -19.50 24.48
N LYS A 46 5.31 -19.27 25.81
CA LYS A 46 6.46 -19.59 26.68
C LYS A 46 7.77 -18.93 26.20
N GLU A 47 7.67 -17.78 25.53
CA GLU A 47 8.79 -17.02 24.96
C GLU A 47 9.15 -15.79 25.83
N GLU A 48 8.73 -15.77 27.10
CA GLU A 48 8.95 -14.66 28.05
C GLU A 48 10.41 -14.22 28.17
N HIS A 49 11.35 -15.14 28.00
CA HIS A 49 12.79 -14.88 28.06
C HIS A 49 13.30 -13.96 26.92
N THR A 50 12.52 -13.78 25.84
CA THR A 50 12.85 -12.85 24.74
C THR A 50 12.44 -11.41 25.03
N LEU A 51 11.66 -11.15 26.09
CA LEU A 51 11.37 -9.81 26.55
C LEU A 51 12.60 -9.19 27.23
N LYS A 52 13.24 -8.23 26.56
CA LYS A 52 13.80 -7.10 27.32
C LYS A 52 12.61 -6.48 28.06
N LYS A 53 12.56 -6.56 29.40
CA LYS A 53 11.51 -5.93 30.22
C LYS A 53 11.25 -4.53 29.67
N ARG A 54 10.05 -4.28 29.15
CA ARG A 54 9.62 -2.95 28.71
C ARG A 54 9.66 -2.06 29.94
N LYS A 55 10.78 -1.36 30.17
CA LYS A 55 10.84 -0.29 31.16
C LYS A 55 9.73 0.69 30.81
N GLN A 56 9.12 1.32 31.83
CA GLN A 56 8.20 2.42 31.56
C GLN A 56 8.95 3.46 30.74
N VAL A 57 8.57 3.57 29.46
CA VAL A 57 9.19 4.50 28.51
C VAL A 57 8.67 5.87 28.88
N THR A 58 9.58 6.75 29.28
CA THR A 58 9.31 8.15 29.56
C THR A 58 8.80 8.85 28.32
N ASP A 59 8.05 9.94 28.49
CA ASP A 59 7.59 10.72 27.34
C ASP A 59 8.75 11.33 26.55
N THR A 60 9.88 11.59 27.21
CA THR A 60 11.15 11.99 26.58
C THR A 60 11.66 10.92 25.61
N GLU A 61 11.77 9.67 26.05
CA GLU A 61 12.24 8.56 25.20
C GLU A 61 11.29 8.29 24.02
N LYS A 62 9.96 8.43 24.23
CA LYS A 62 8.99 8.34 23.11
C LYS A 62 9.20 9.45 22.10
N TRP A 63 9.49 10.67 22.56
CA TRP A 63 9.74 11.81 21.69
C TRP A 63 11.04 11.66 20.90
N GLU A 64 12.12 11.21 21.55
CA GLU A 64 13.40 10.88 20.90
C GLU A 64 13.23 9.79 19.83
N LYS A 65 12.49 8.71 20.14
CA LYS A 65 12.15 7.67 19.17
C LYS A 65 11.38 8.23 17.96
N ARG A 66 10.42 9.14 18.19
CA ARG A 66 9.67 9.80 17.11
C ARG A 66 10.57 10.68 16.22
N LEU A 67 11.57 11.34 16.80
CA LEU A 67 12.56 12.11 16.05
C LEU A 67 13.48 11.21 15.23
N GLN A 68 13.88 10.07 15.79
CA GLN A 68 14.72 9.10 15.09
C GLN A 68 13.97 8.47 13.90
N GLU A 69 12.68 8.19 14.05
CA GLU A 69 11.80 7.73 12.96
C GLU A 69 11.83 8.67 11.74
N ASN A 70 11.74 9.99 11.93
CA ASN A 70 11.90 11.00 10.88
C ASN A 70 11.13 10.73 9.56
N TRP A 71 9.94 10.12 9.63
CA TRP A 71 9.15 9.72 8.47
C TRP A 71 8.78 10.90 7.57
N GLU A 72 8.69 12.11 8.13
CA GLU A 72 8.37 13.36 7.45
C GLU A 72 9.35 13.71 6.32
N ASN A 73 10.60 13.24 6.43
CA ASN A 73 11.66 13.48 5.46
C ASN A 73 11.95 12.28 4.55
N CYS A 74 11.14 11.23 4.63
CA CYS A 74 11.29 10.07 3.76
C CYS A 74 10.79 10.40 2.34
N ALA A 75 11.64 10.16 1.33
CA ALA A 75 11.31 10.34 -0.08
C ALA A 75 10.91 9.02 -0.76
N GLU A 76 11.56 7.91 -0.40
CA GLU A 76 11.31 6.59 -0.97
C GLU A 76 11.21 5.57 0.16
N LEU A 77 10.11 4.81 0.21
CA LEU A 77 9.85 3.86 1.29
C LEU A 77 9.17 2.59 0.77
N ASN A 78 9.68 1.44 1.19
CA ASN A 78 9.11 0.13 0.95
C ASN A 78 8.73 -0.53 2.27
N LEU A 79 7.43 -0.73 2.49
CA LEU A 79 6.88 -1.45 3.63
C LEU A 79 6.14 -2.73 3.18
N SER A 80 6.53 -3.30 2.05
CA SER A 80 5.91 -4.51 1.49
C SER A 80 6.20 -5.76 2.33
N PHE A 81 5.34 -6.78 2.22
CA PHE A 81 5.51 -8.12 2.80
C PHE A 81 5.62 -8.11 4.34
N GLN A 82 4.81 -7.28 4.98
CA GLN A 82 4.80 -7.13 6.43
C GLN A 82 3.41 -7.36 7.04
N ASP A 83 2.41 -7.75 6.24
CA ASP A 83 1.05 -8.05 6.71
C ASP A 83 0.52 -6.95 7.67
N LEU A 84 0.66 -5.70 7.21
CA LEU A 84 0.36 -4.48 7.97
C LEU A 84 -1.15 -4.19 8.08
N GLY A 85 -1.97 -4.94 7.36
CA GLY A 85 -3.43 -4.91 7.42
C GLY A 85 -4.01 -5.70 8.61
N ASP A 86 -3.18 -6.47 9.30
CA ASP A 86 -3.58 -7.16 10.53
C ASP A 86 -4.08 -6.17 11.59
N LEU A 87 -5.13 -6.55 12.34
CA LEU A 87 -5.78 -5.68 13.33
C LEU A 87 -4.82 -5.18 14.41
N TYR A 88 -3.82 -5.97 14.77
CA TYR A 88 -2.80 -5.58 15.75
C TYR A 88 -1.79 -4.58 15.18
N GLN A 89 -1.55 -4.60 13.87
CA GLN A 89 -0.50 -3.80 13.21
C GLN A 89 -1.04 -2.50 12.59
N VAL A 90 -2.31 -2.50 12.18
CA VAL A 90 -2.89 -1.46 11.32
C VAL A 90 -2.86 -0.06 11.92
N GLU A 91 -2.99 0.09 13.24
CA GLU A 91 -2.98 1.41 13.86
C GLU A 91 -1.56 2.02 13.87
N ASN A 92 -0.54 1.23 14.22
CA ASN A 92 0.85 1.69 14.12
C ASN A 92 1.23 1.99 12.67
N PHE A 93 0.79 1.16 11.72
CA PHE A 93 0.99 1.42 10.31
C PHE A 93 0.34 2.73 9.85
N LYS A 94 -0.93 2.99 10.22
CA LYS A 94 -1.62 4.25 9.92
C LYS A 94 -0.94 5.45 10.58
N ARG A 95 -0.42 5.31 11.81
CA ARG A 95 0.39 6.35 12.48
C ARG A 95 1.60 6.74 11.64
N ILE A 96 2.30 5.77 11.06
CA ILE A 96 3.46 6.01 10.19
C ILE A 96 3.03 6.69 8.89
N LEU A 97 2.02 6.15 8.20
CA LEU A 97 1.54 6.70 6.92
C LEU A 97 1.09 8.17 7.03
N ARG A 98 0.46 8.57 8.14
CA ARG A 98 0.04 9.96 8.40
C ARG A 98 1.22 10.94 8.43
N ARG A 99 2.45 10.46 8.69
CA ARG A 99 3.67 11.28 8.77
C ARG A 99 4.43 11.36 7.45
N LEU A 100 4.06 10.58 6.43
CA LEU A 100 4.75 10.53 5.13
C LEU A 100 4.39 11.73 4.22
N ILE A 101 4.67 12.95 4.69
CA ILE A 101 4.30 14.19 4.00
C ILE A 101 5.17 14.51 2.78
N ARG A 102 6.39 13.96 2.70
CA ARG A 102 7.35 14.19 1.61
C ARG A 102 7.60 12.96 0.73
N VAL A 103 6.93 11.84 1.00
CA VAL A 103 7.14 10.61 0.23
C VAL A 103 6.77 10.82 -1.23
N GLU A 104 7.67 10.42 -2.12
CA GLU A 104 7.52 10.45 -3.57
C GLU A 104 7.24 9.05 -4.12
N LYS A 105 7.88 8.02 -3.56
CA LYS A 105 7.68 6.61 -3.94
C LYS A 105 7.36 5.74 -2.73
N LEU A 106 6.26 5.00 -2.80
CA LEU A 106 5.79 4.15 -1.72
C LEU A 106 5.38 2.77 -2.24
N TRP A 107 6.00 1.72 -1.69
CA TRP A 107 5.63 0.32 -1.95
C TRP A 107 5.01 -0.31 -0.71
N LEU A 108 3.80 -0.84 -0.87
CA LEU A 108 2.98 -1.49 0.15
C LEU A 108 2.47 -2.85 -0.35
N VAL A 109 3.29 -3.56 -1.11
CA VAL A 109 2.90 -4.82 -1.76
C VAL A 109 2.66 -5.89 -0.69
N ASP A 110 1.58 -6.68 -0.83
CA ASP A 110 1.33 -7.86 0.00
C ASP A 110 1.29 -7.55 1.51
N ASN A 111 0.28 -6.77 1.90
CA ASN A 111 0.08 -6.32 3.27
C ASN A 111 -1.35 -6.52 3.77
N SER A 112 -2.19 -7.28 3.07
CA SER A 112 -3.59 -7.52 3.46
C SER A 112 -4.42 -6.22 3.65
N LEU A 113 -4.05 -5.12 2.97
CA LEU A 113 -4.66 -3.80 3.18
C LEU A 113 -6.05 -3.71 2.54
N THR A 114 -6.99 -3.08 3.24
CA THR A 114 -8.38 -2.92 2.78
C THR A 114 -8.81 -1.47 2.63
N ASP A 115 -8.29 -0.55 3.47
CA ASP A 115 -8.68 0.86 3.46
C ASP A 115 -7.56 1.80 3.92
N LEU A 116 -7.27 2.79 3.07
CA LEU A 116 -6.32 3.88 3.26
C LEU A 116 -6.97 5.26 3.00
N SER A 117 -8.30 5.35 2.92
CA SER A 117 -9.05 6.58 2.61
C SER A 117 -8.74 7.76 3.54
N ALA A 118 -8.42 7.47 4.80
CA ALA A 118 -8.04 8.47 5.80
C ALA A 118 -6.60 9.02 5.65
N ILE A 119 -5.79 8.42 4.76
CA ILE A 119 -4.38 8.79 4.56
C ILE A 119 -4.26 9.81 3.43
N ARG A 120 -3.35 10.78 3.62
CA ARG A 120 -3.00 11.79 2.61
C ARG A 120 -1.51 11.73 2.33
N LEU A 121 -1.15 11.57 1.07
CA LEU A 121 0.24 11.55 0.61
C LEU A 121 0.41 12.64 -0.45
N PRO A 122 0.64 13.90 -0.02
CA PRO A 122 0.50 15.07 -0.90
C PRO A 122 1.57 15.17 -1.99
N ARG A 123 2.71 14.51 -1.82
CA ARG A 123 3.84 14.53 -2.77
C ARG A 123 4.08 13.19 -3.48
N CYS A 124 3.27 12.17 -3.20
CA CYS A 124 3.47 10.84 -3.75
C CYS A 124 3.22 10.83 -5.26
N ARG A 125 4.21 10.35 -6.01
CA ARG A 125 4.21 10.23 -7.48
C ARG A 125 4.10 8.78 -7.93
N GLU A 126 4.62 7.85 -7.14
CA GLU A 126 4.55 6.41 -7.41
C GLU A 126 4.03 5.67 -6.18
N LEU A 127 2.89 4.98 -6.35
CA LEU A 127 2.28 4.16 -5.33
C LEU A 127 2.05 2.76 -5.86
N ASN A 128 2.66 1.79 -5.19
CA ASN A 128 2.43 0.38 -5.46
C ASN A 128 1.74 -0.28 -4.27
N VAL A 129 0.51 -0.72 -4.49
CA VAL A 129 -0.34 -1.41 -3.51
C VAL A 129 -0.83 -2.74 -4.09
N ASN A 130 -0.01 -3.40 -4.90
CA ASN A 130 -0.32 -4.71 -5.46
C ASN A 130 -0.53 -5.76 -4.36
N LYS A 131 -1.29 -6.82 -4.66
CA LYS A 131 -1.55 -7.93 -3.74
C LYS A 131 -2.12 -7.48 -2.40
N ASN A 132 -3.15 -6.65 -2.45
CA ASN A 132 -3.91 -6.24 -1.27
C ASN A 132 -5.39 -6.60 -1.49
N HIS A 133 -6.27 -6.09 -0.65
CA HIS A 133 -7.70 -6.40 -0.65
C HIS A 133 -8.56 -5.17 -0.90
N PHE A 134 -8.06 -4.19 -1.67
CA PHE A 134 -8.85 -3.04 -2.08
C PHE A 134 -9.99 -3.47 -2.99
N THR A 135 -11.21 -3.00 -2.72
CA THR A 135 -12.42 -3.29 -3.49
C THR A 135 -12.92 -2.11 -4.31
N SER A 136 -12.43 -0.90 -4.01
CA SER A 136 -12.78 0.34 -4.71
C SER A 136 -11.67 1.39 -4.63
N PHE A 137 -11.64 2.29 -5.61
CA PHE A 137 -10.78 3.48 -5.61
C PHE A 137 -11.04 4.42 -4.42
N LYS A 138 -12.24 4.38 -3.82
CA LYS A 138 -12.58 5.22 -2.65
C LYS A 138 -11.78 4.86 -1.39
N GLN A 139 -11.25 3.64 -1.33
CA GLN A 139 -10.42 3.16 -0.23
C GLN A 139 -8.95 3.56 -0.38
N LEU A 140 -8.58 4.21 -1.49
CA LEU A 140 -7.21 4.64 -1.74
C LEU A 140 -6.89 5.94 -1.00
N PRO A 141 -5.60 6.20 -0.69
CA PRO A 141 -5.20 7.45 -0.06
C PRO A 141 -5.42 8.65 -1.00
N LYS A 142 -5.53 9.84 -0.42
CA LYS A 142 -5.54 11.09 -1.19
C LYS A 142 -4.13 11.39 -1.73
N ILE A 143 -3.97 11.24 -3.05
CA ILE A 143 -2.69 11.34 -3.77
C ILE A 143 -2.77 12.33 -4.96
N PRO A 144 -2.82 13.65 -4.71
CA PRO A 144 -3.07 14.64 -5.76
C PRO A 144 -1.96 14.76 -6.82
N GLN A 145 -0.76 14.25 -6.55
CA GLN A 145 0.42 14.35 -7.41
C GLN A 145 0.80 12.99 -8.05
N ILE A 146 -0.09 12.00 -8.00
CA ILE A 146 0.23 10.64 -8.46
C ILE A 146 0.45 10.60 -9.98
N GLN A 147 1.49 9.89 -10.42
CA GLN A 147 1.86 9.66 -11.82
C GLN A 147 1.80 8.18 -12.17
N HIS A 148 2.16 7.30 -11.23
CA HIS A 148 2.18 5.86 -11.42
C HIS A 148 1.46 5.17 -10.27
N LEU A 149 0.35 4.48 -10.58
CA LEU A 149 -0.45 3.74 -9.61
C LEU A 149 -0.53 2.28 -10.00
N SER A 150 -0.08 1.39 -9.11
CA SER A 150 -0.16 -0.06 -9.31
C SER A 150 -1.09 -0.67 -8.26
N LEU A 151 -2.17 -1.28 -8.74
CA LEU A 151 -3.26 -1.92 -7.98
C LEU A 151 -3.47 -3.38 -8.43
N ALA A 152 -2.48 -4.01 -9.06
CA ALA A 152 -2.60 -5.37 -9.55
C ALA A 152 -2.89 -6.36 -8.42
N GLU A 153 -3.62 -7.44 -8.73
CA GLU A 153 -3.96 -8.49 -7.75
C GLU A 153 -4.68 -7.92 -6.51
N ASN A 154 -5.70 -7.10 -6.74
CA ASN A 154 -6.63 -6.64 -5.70
C ASN A 154 -8.05 -7.19 -5.97
N ASN A 155 -9.03 -6.75 -5.18
CA ASN A 155 -10.42 -7.18 -5.28
C ASN A 155 -11.32 -6.08 -5.86
N ILE A 156 -10.78 -5.19 -6.71
CA ILE A 156 -11.54 -4.05 -7.25
C ILE A 156 -12.61 -4.57 -8.20
N THR A 157 -13.87 -4.50 -7.77
CA THR A 157 -15.01 -5.02 -8.53
C THR A 157 -15.62 -3.98 -9.45
N THR A 158 -15.50 -2.69 -9.13
CA THR A 158 -16.07 -1.58 -9.92
C THR A 158 -15.08 -0.43 -10.06
N LEU A 159 -15.21 0.31 -11.15
CA LEU A 159 -14.46 1.55 -11.38
C LEU A 159 -15.02 2.75 -10.57
N SER A 160 -15.86 2.51 -9.56
CA SER A 160 -16.40 3.58 -8.72
C SER A 160 -15.29 4.31 -7.97
N GLY A 161 -15.27 5.64 -8.06
CA GLY A 161 -14.23 6.49 -7.46
C GLY A 161 -13.03 6.76 -8.37
N ILE A 162 -12.94 6.14 -9.55
CA ILE A 162 -11.83 6.42 -10.49
C ILE A 162 -11.81 7.88 -10.96
N SER A 163 -12.98 8.53 -11.00
CA SER A 163 -13.14 9.95 -11.34
C SER A 163 -12.38 10.89 -10.41
N ASP A 164 -12.07 10.47 -9.18
CA ASP A 164 -11.33 11.29 -8.21
C ASP A 164 -9.88 11.54 -8.68
N PHE A 165 -9.37 10.66 -9.56
CA PHE A 165 -8.05 10.78 -10.18
C PHE A 165 -8.05 11.58 -11.48
N ARG A 166 -9.22 12.05 -11.96
CA ARG A 166 -9.33 12.79 -13.23
C ARG A 166 -8.46 14.04 -13.31
N HIS A 167 -8.29 14.73 -12.18
CA HIS A 167 -7.50 15.97 -12.07
C HIS A 167 -6.05 15.72 -11.64
N THR A 168 -5.64 14.46 -11.50
CA THR A 168 -4.26 14.10 -11.14
C THR A 168 -3.39 13.96 -12.39
N PRO A 169 -2.06 14.08 -12.28
CA PRO A 169 -1.14 13.86 -13.39
C PRO A 169 -0.89 12.35 -13.64
N LEU A 170 -1.89 11.49 -13.40
CA LEU A 170 -1.74 10.05 -13.49
C LEU A 170 -1.48 9.61 -14.94
N GLU A 171 -0.30 9.04 -15.18
CA GLU A 171 0.17 8.63 -16.51
C GLU A 171 0.09 7.12 -16.71
N SER A 172 0.31 6.33 -15.65
CA SER A 172 0.29 4.86 -15.72
C SER A 172 -0.57 4.27 -14.60
N LEU A 173 -1.47 3.38 -14.98
CA LEU A 173 -2.35 2.65 -14.08
C LEU A 173 -2.28 1.15 -14.37
N ILE A 174 -2.03 0.34 -13.35
CA ILE A 174 -2.06 -1.13 -13.45
C ILE A 174 -3.18 -1.66 -12.55
N LEU A 175 -4.09 -2.41 -13.15
CA LEU A 175 -5.27 -3.01 -12.54
C LEU A 175 -5.42 -4.50 -12.89
N LYS A 176 -4.46 -5.09 -13.60
CA LYS A 176 -4.41 -6.53 -13.89
C LYS A 176 -4.80 -7.39 -12.69
N ARG A 177 -5.54 -8.46 -12.96
CA ARG A 177 -5.98 -9.44 -11.96
C ARG A 177 -6.88 -8.80 -10.90
N ASN A 178 -7.70 -7.83 -11.30
CA ASN A 178 -8.86 -7.36 -10.54
C ASN A 178 -10.14 -7.78 -11.28
N PRO A 179 -11.26 -8.03 -10.56
CA PRO A 179 -12.52 -8.35 -11.22
C PRO A 179 -13.02 -7.28 -12.20
N CYS A 180 -12.64 -6.00 -12.01
CA CYS A 180 -13.01 -4.92 -12.92
C CYS A 180 -12.40 -5.05 -14.33
N GLU A 181 -11.30 -5.80 -14.50
CA GLU A 181 -10.65 -6.05 -15.80
C GLU A 181 -11.60 -6.75 -16.78
N PHE A 182 -12.55 -7.55 -16.29
CA PHE A 182 -13.51 -8.30 -17.10
C PHE A 182 -14.80 -7.53 -17.41
N GLN A 183 -14.88 -6.25 -17.04
CA GLN A 183 -16.04 -5.43 -17.37
C GLN A 183 -16.11 -5.10 -18.86
N GLU A 184 -17.32 -5.05 -19.41
CA GLU A 184 -17.51 -4.58 -20.78
C GLU A 184 -16.97 -3.16 -20.90
N ARG A 185 -16.19 -2.92 -21.97
CA ARG A 185 -15.59 -1.60 -22.26
C ARG A 185 -14.66 -1.09 -21.16
N TYR A 186 -14.05 -1.99 -20.40
CA TYR A 186 -13.13 -1.67 -19.30
C TYR A 186 -12.12 -0.56 -19.66
N ARG A 187 -11.39 -0.71 -20.77
CA ARG A 187 -10.40 0.28 -21.19
C ARG A 187 -11.01 1.63 -21.55
N GLN A 188 -12.10 1.64 -22.35
CA GLN A 188 -12.79 2.88 -22.71
C GLN A 188 -13.31 3.62 -21.47
N LEU A 189 -13.85 2.89 -20.49
CA LEU A 189 -14.33 3.45 -19.22
C LEU A 189 -13.19 4.07 -18.41
N VAL A 190 -12.03 3.40 -18.35
CA VAL A 190 -10.85 3.94 -17.65
C VAL A 190 -10.33 5.20 -18.34
N PHE A 191 -10.08 5.16 -19.66
CA PHE A 191 -9.55 6.31 -20.40
C PHE A 191 -10.51 7.49 -20.51
N SER A 192 -11.84 7.25 -20.51
CA SER A 192 -12.83 8.33 -20.48
C SER A 192 -12.88 9.06 -19.14
N ASN A 193 -12.62 8.35 -18.03
CA ASN A 193 -12.51 8.97 -16.70
C ASN A 193 -11.14 9.61 -16.44
N LEU A 194 -10.08 9.07 -17.05
CA LEU A 194 -8.69 9.49 -16.83
C LEU A 194 -8.07 10.04 -18.13
N PRO A 195 -8.32 11.31 -18.47
CA PRO A 195 -7.88 11.88 -19.75
C PRO A 195 -6.36 11.99 -19.89
N ASN A 196 -5.63 12.12 -18.77
CA ASN A 196 -4.16 12.24 -18.74
C ASN A 196 -3.44 10.88 -18.80
N LEU A 197 -4.18 9.77 -18.72
CA LEU A 197 -3.60 8.42 -18.67
C LEU A 197 -2.96 8.07 -20.02
N LYS A 198 -1.69 7.66 -19.99
CA LYS A 198 -0.91 7.24 -21.16
C LYS A 198 -0.90 5.72 -21.31
N THR A 199 -0.87 4.99 -20.20
CA THR A 199 -0.72 3.53 -20.18
C THR A 199 -1.66 2.89 -19.17
N LEU A 200 -2.36 1.85 -19.61
CA LEU A 200 -3.22 1.01 -18.78
C LEU A 200 -2.75 -0.44 -18.90
N ASP A 201 -2.44 -1.09 -17.79
CA ASP A 201 -2.00 -2.49 -17.73
C ASP A 201 -0.74 -2.80 -18.56
N GLY A 202 0.12 -1.80 -18.71
CA GLY A 202 1.34 -1.87 -19.53
C GLY A 202 1.08 -1.69 -21.03
N ILE A 203 -0.17 -1.44 -21.44
CA ILE A 203 -0.56 -1.19 -22.83
C ILE A 203 -0.82 0.31 -23.01
N PRO A 204 -0.17 0.98 -23.98
CA PRO A 204 -0.42 2.40 -24.25
C PRO A 204 -1.87 2.64 -24.69
N LYS A 205 -2.34 3.89 -24.59
CA LYS A 205 -3.65 4.30 -25.09
C LYS A 205 -3.75 4.08 -26.60
N LEU A 206 -4.79 3.36 -27.03
CA LEU A 206 -5.06 3.05 -28.43
C LEU A 206 -6.20 3.92 -28.98
N PRO A 207 -6.33 4.09 -30.32
CA PRO A 207 -7.45 4.83 -30.91
C PRO A 207 -8.83 4.26 -30.56
N GLU A 208 -8.93 2.94 -30.43
CA GLU A 208 -10.15 2.19 -30.06
C GLU A 208 -10.62 2.49 -28.62
N ASP A 209 -9.73 2.99 -27.76
CA ASP A 209 -10.07 3.39 -26.40
C ASP A 209 -10.84 4.73 -26.36
N CYS A 210 -10.83 5.49 -27.47
CA CYS A 210 -11.47 6.79 -27.61
C CYS A 210 -12.80 6.75 -28.39
N SER A 211 -13.10 5.66 -29.10
CA SER A 211 -14.30 5.57 -29.94
C SER A 211 -15.57 5.31 -29.10
N PRO A 212 -16.69 6.02 -29.37
CA PRO A 212 -18.00 5.59 -28.88
C PRO A 212 -18.35 4.22 -29.49
N PRO A 213 -19.23 3.42 -28.84
CA PRO A 213 -19.56 2.10 -29.33
C PRO A 213 -20.12 2.18 -30.75
N ASP A 214 -19.56 1.38 -31.65
CA ASP A 214 -20.15 1.19 -32.97
C ASP A 214 -21.54 0.58 -32.75
N VAL A 215 -22.57 1.36 -33.09
CA VAL A 215 -23.96 0.93 -32.98
C VAL A 215 -24.18 -0.08 -34.09
N ARG A 216 -24.14 -1.37 -33.75
CA ARG A 216 -24.71 -2.56 -34.44
C ARG A 216 -23.68 -3.67 -34.68
N PHE A 217 -23.59 -4.59 -33.72
CA PHE A 217 -23.49 -6.01 -34.07
C PHE A 217 -24.85 -6.66 -33.81
N PHE A 218 -25.68 -6.70 -34.85
CA PHE A 218 -26.80 -7.63 -34.88
C PHE A 218 -26.20 -9.03 -34.87
N TYR A 219 -26.33 -9.75 -33.75
CA TYR A 219 -26.17 -11.19 -33.75
C TYR A 219 -27.19 -11.76 -34.73
N LYS A 220 -26.72 -12.24 -35.89
CA LYS A 220 -27.48 -13.20 -36.68
C LYS A 220 -27.55 -14.47 -35.84
N MET A 221 -28.65 -14.64 -35.11
CA MET A 221 -29.04 -15.93 -34.55
C MET A 221 -29.07 -16.94 -35.70
N CYS A 222 -28.17 -17.93 -35.68
CA CYS A 222 -28.32 -19.12 -36.49
C CYS A 222 -29.49 -19.92 -35.91
N THR A 223 -30.62 -19.91 -36.61
CA THR A 223 -31.66 -20.90 -36.39
C THR A 223 -31.13 -22.23 -36.91
N ILE A 224 -30.85 -23.17 -35.99
CA ILE A 224 -30.61 -24.56 -36.34
C ILE A 224 -32.00 -25.18 -36.55
N LEU A 225 -32.28 -25.57 -37.79
CA LEU A 225 -33.41 -26.44 -38.17
C LEU A 225 -33.08 -27.89 -37.80
#